data_AF-A0A1Q9P1R4-F1
#
_entry.id   AF-A0A1Q9P1R4-F1
#
_cell.length_a   1.000
_cell.length_b   1.000
_cell.length_c   1.000
_cell.angle_alpha   90.00
_cell.angle_beta   90.00
_cell.angle_gamma   90.00
#
_symmetry.space_group_name_H-M   'P 1'
#
loop_
_entity.id
_entity.type
_entity.pdbx_description
1 polymer ?
#
loop_
_entity_poly.entity_id
_entity_poly.type
_entity_poly.pdbx_seq_one_letter_code
_entity_poly.pdbx_strand_id
1 'polypeptide(L)'
;MLDNVEKGTGSICWIAGEAGIGKSRLVAEFYSSLFLEDRVHRSFQEYDPLSSKIYWFETGALPYQVSSPFSPIIHFFVQYFGISLDMSNEEKYNLVESKLSKLQDGEDMFPFIANLLQIELSKEDNYQTAFLEPVILQEVTVQAIISFLDVFSKET
;
A
#
# COMPACT_ATOMS: atom_id res chain seq x y z
N MET A 1 -8.55 -21.61 -3.92
CA MET A 1 -8.66 -20.13 -3.82
C MET A 1 -7.39 -19.55 -3.19
N LEU A 2 -6.97 -19.99 -2.01
CA LEU A 2 -5.72 -19.53 -1.39
C LEU A 2 -4.47 -19.87 -2.22
N ASP A 3 -4.40 -21.08 -2.78
CA ASP A 3 -3.28 -21.47 -3.67
C ASP A 3 -3.20 -20.64 -4.96
N ASN A 4 -4.29 -19.95 -5.32
CA ASN A 4 -4.31 -19.01 -6.43
C ASN A 4 -3.77 -17.64 -5.98
N VAL A 5 -4.14 -17.19 -4.78
CA VAL A 5 -3.61 -15.96 -4.17
C VAL A 5 -2.09 -16.05 -3.99
N GLU A 6 -1.58 -17.19 -3.53
CA GLU A 6 -0.13 -17.45 -3.42
C GLU A 6 0.61 -17.47 -4.76
N LYS A 7 -0.11 -17.63 -5.87
CA LYS A 7 0.42 -17.59 -7.23
C LYS A 7 0.24 -16.21 -7.88
N GLY A 8 -0.17 -15.20 -7.11
CA GLY A 8 -0.46 -13.86 -7.62
C GLY A 8 -1.75 -13.77 -8.44
N THR A 9 -2.59 -14.82 -8.43
CA THR A 9 -3.88 -14.81 -9.14
C THR A 9 -5.00 -14.40 -8.18
N GLY A 10 -5.47 -13.17 -8.36
CA GLY A 10 -6.48 -12.55 -7.51
C GLY A 10 -7.90 -13.08 -7.73
N SER A 11 -8.76 -12.86 -6.74
CA SER A 11 -10.21 -13.04 -6.84
C SER A 11 -10.87 -12.03 -5.91
N ILE A 12 -11.95 -11.39 -6.38
CA ILE A 12 -12.71 -10.45 -5.56
C ILE A 12 -13.87 -11.21 -4.91
N CYS A 13 -13.99 -11.10 -3.59
CA CYS A 13 -15.10 -11.64 -2.83
C CYS A 13 -15.90 -10.49 -2.21
N TRP A 14 -17.22 -10.49 -2.42
CA TRP A 14 -18.13 -9.52 -1.80
C TRP A 14 -18.94 -10.21 -0.70
N ILE A 15 -18.77 -9.75 0.53
CA ILE A 15 -19.60 -10.13 1.68
C ILE A 15 -20.66 -9.05 1.94
N ALA A 16 -21.94 -9.38 1.73
CA ALA A 16 -23.08 -8.49 1.97
C ALA A 16 -24.06 -9.09 2.99
N GLY A 17 -24.70 -8.26 3.79
CA GLY A 17 -25.68 -8.69 4.79
C GLY A 17 -26.01 -7.60 5.80
N GLU A 18 -27.02 -7.82 6.62
CA GLU A 18 -27.50 -6.86 7.62
C GLU A 18 -26.42 -6.49 8.66
N ALA A 19 -26.55 -5.30 9.24
CA ALA A 19 -25.68 -4.89 10.34
C ALA A 19 -25.82 -5.88 11.52
N GLY A 20 -24.71 -6.23 12.16
CA GLY A 20 -24.72 -7.17 13.28
C GLY A 20 -24.71 -8.66 12.93
N ILE A 21 -24.82 -9.05 11.64
CA ILE A 21 -24.83 -10.48 11.23
C ILE A 21 -23.44 -11.17 11.30
N GLY A 22 -22.41 -10.46 11.77
CA GLY A 22 -21.07 -11.03 11.92
C GLY A 22 -20.15 -10.95 10.69
N LYS A 23 -20.40 -10.05 9.72
CA LYS A 23 -19.52 -9.88 8.53
C LYS A 23 -18.04 -9.65 8.90
N SER A 24 -17.78 -8.70 9.80
CA SER A 24 -16.42 -8.43 10.28
C SER A 24 -15.85 -9.61 11.08
N ARG A 25 -16.71 -10.36 11.79
CA ARG A 25 -16.30 -11.55 12.51
C ARG A 25 -15.84 -12.66 11.56
N LEU A 26 -16.56 -12.86 10.45
CA LEU A 26 -16.19 -13.82 9.41
C LEU A 26 -14.82 -13.50 8.82
N VAL A 27 -14.54 -12.23 8.50
CA VAL A 27 -13.23 -11.79 7.99
C VAL A 27 -12.13 -12.00 9.04
N ALA A 28 -12.41 -11.69 10.31
CA ALA A 28 -11.46 -11.91 11.40
C ALA A 28 -11.16 -13.40 11.63
N GLU A 29 -12.17 -14.28 11.57
CA GLU A 29 -11.98 -15.72 11.69
C GLU A 29 -11.21 -16.31 10.50
N PHE A 30 -11.48 -15.83 9.29
CA PHE A 30 -10.69 -16.19 8.12
C PHE A 30 -9.23 -15.79 8.28
N TYR A 31 -8.95 -14.55 8.68
CA TYR A 31 -7.60 -14.11 9.01
C TYR A 31 -6.95 -15.01 10.07
N SER A 32 -7.64 -15.30 11.16
CA SER A 32 -7.11 -16.15 12.23
C SER A 32 -6.77 -17.56 11.74
N SER A 33 -7.58 -18.14 10.86
CA SER A 33 -7.28 -19.45 10.27
C SER A 33 -5.99 -19.42 9.43
N LEU A 34 -5.79 -18.37 8.63
CA LEU A 34 -4.59 -18.22 7.81
C LEU A 34 -3.33 -17.95 8.63
N PHE A 35 -3.48 -17.18 9.71
CA PHE A 35 -2.38 -16.90 10.64
C PHE A 35 -1.93 -18.17 11.37
N LEU A 36 -2.86 -19.02 11.80
CA LEU A 36 -2.54 -20.31 12.44
C LEU A 36 -1.89 -21.31 11.49
N GLU A 37 -2.06 -21.13 10.18
CA GLU A 37 -1.42 -21.94 9.13
C GLU A 37 -0.06 -21.35 8.67
N ASP A 38 0.44 -20.28 9.31
CA ASP A 38 1.65 -19.54 8.91
C ASP A 38 1.61 -19.08 7.44
N ARG A 39 0.42 -18.77 6.91
CA ARG A 39 0.24 -18.37 5.49
C ARG A 39 0.20 -16.87 5.28
N VAL A 40 0.07 -16.08 6.36
CA VAL A 40 -0.18 -14.64 6.29
C VAL A 40 0.71 -13.83 7.23
N HIS A 41 1.28 -12.74 6.70
CA HIS A 41 1.95 -11.69 7.45
C HIS A 41 1.05 -10.47 7.68
N ARG A 42 1.09 -9.90 8.90
CA ARG A 42 0.35 -8.69 9.27
C ARG A 42 1.18 -7.40 9.15
N SER A 43 2.49 -7.53 8.99
CA SER A 43 3.44 -6.41 8.96
C SER A 43 4.35 -6.53 7.75
N PHE A 44 4.57 -5.40 7.08
CA PHE A 44 5.60 -5.28 6.04
C PHE A 44 7.01 -5.11 6.62
N GLN A 45 7.15 -4.93 7.94
CA GLN A 45 8.43 -4.69 8.62
C GLN A 45 9.13 -5.97 9.05
N GLU A 46 8.37 -7.06 9.20
CA GLU A 46 8.89 -8.40 9.53
C GLU A 46 8.93 -9.22 8.24
N TYR A 47 9.84 -8.85 7.32
CA TYR A 47 10.11 -9.68 6.15
C TYR A 47 10.94 -10.88 6.57
N ASP A 48 10.29 -12.05 6.61
CA ASP A 48 10.98 -13.33 6.65
C ASP A 48 10.69 -14.07 5.33
N PRO A 49 11.70 -14.21 4.45
CA PRO A 49 11.57 -14.86 3.14
C PRO A 49 11.18 -16.34 3.21
N LEU A 50 11.12 -16.94 4.40
CA LEU A 50 10.79 -18.34 4.60
C LEU A 50 9.39 -18.58 5.19
N SER A 51 8.68 -17.57 5.72
CA SER A 51 7.55 -17.84 6.63
C SER A 51 6.15 -17.40 6.25
N SER A 52 5.88 -16.66 5.16
CA SER A 52 4.52 -16.58 4.57
C SER A 52 4.53 -15.85 3.22
N LYS A 53 3.63 -16.23 2.28
CA LYS A 53 3.54 -15.60 0.94
C LYS A 53 2.43 -14.55 0.80
N ILE A 54 1.58 -14.37 1.81
CA ILE A 54 0.41 -13.49 1.73
C ILE A 54 0.56 -12.34 2.71
N TYR A 55 0.56 -11.10 2.21
CA TYR A 55 0.42 -9.92 3.04
C TYR A 55 -1.05 -9.60 3.27
N TRP A 56 -1.46 -9.50 4.54
CA TRP A 56 -2.82 -9.11 4.88
C TRP A 56 -2.91 -7.61 5.10
N PHE A 57 -3.62 -6.95 4.21
CA PHE A 57 -3.90 -5.53 4.28
C PHE A 57 -5.38 -5.30 4.60
N GLU A 58 -5.66 -4.60 5.70
CA GLU A 58 -7.01 -4.20 6.09
C GLU A 58 -7.14 -2.68 6.03
N THR A 59 -8.13 -2.20 5.29
CA THR A 59 -8.46 -0.79 5.16
C THR A 59 -9.96 -0.57 5.21
N GLY A 60 -10.37 0.58 5.72
CA GLY A 60 -11.76 0.99 5.81
C GLY A 60 -12.03 2.19 4.92
N ALA A 61 -13.20 2.20 4.28
CA ALA A 61 -13.77 3.43 3.75
C ALA A 61 -14.54 4.12 4.88
N LEU A 62 -13.86 4.90 5.71
CA LEU A 62 -14.50 5.58 6.84
C LEU A 62 -15.33 6.78 6.36
N PRO A 63 -16.57 6.99 6.86
CA PRO A 63 -17.45 8.07 6.41
C PRO A 63 -16.89 9.50 6.55
N TYR A 64 -15.89 9.68 7.41
CA TYR A 64 -15.28 10.97 7.75
C TYR A 64 -13.82 11.10 7.31
N GLN A 65 -13.29 10.09 6.61
CA GLN A 65 -12.01 10.28 5.92
C GLN A 65 -12.26 11.17 4.72
N VAL A 66 -11.53 12.29 4.69
CA VAL A 66 -11.58 13.25 3.59
C VAL A 66 -11.45 12.50 2.28
N SER A 67 -12.39 12.81 1.40
CA SER A 67 -12.68 12.30 0.06
C SER A 67 -11.46 12.19 -0.87
N SER A 68 -10.51 11.32 -0.54
CA SER A 68 -9.46 10.91 -1.46
C SER A 68 -9.79 9.50 -1.94
N PRO A 69 -10.03 9.30 -3.25
CA PRO A 69 -10.21 7.95 -3.81
C PRO A 69 -9.00 7.04 -3.54
N PHE A 70 -7.86 7.63 -3.17
CA PHE A 70 -6.62 6.93 -2.85
C PHE A 70 -6.44 6.61 -1.37
N SER A 71 -7.40 6.90 -0.47
CA SER A 71 -7.25 6.62 0.96
C SER A 71 -6.81 5.16 1.28
N PRO A 72 -7.39 4.12 0.65
CA PRO A 72 -6.90 2.75 0.78
C PRO A 72 -5.43 2.57 0.39
N ILE A 73 -4.99 3.22 -0.68
CA ILE A 73 -3.63 3.13 -1.21
C ILE A 73 -2.64 3.90 -0.33
N ILE A 74 -3.04 5.06 0.17
CA ILE A 74 -2.25 5.85 1.13
C ILE A 74 -2.02 5.03 2.40
N HIS A 75 -3.06 4.39 2.93
CA HIS A 75 -2.93 3.52 4.11
C HIS A 75 -1.98 2.35 3.85
N PHE A 76 -2.04 1.75 2.66
CA PHE A 76 -1.12 0.70 2.25
C PHE A 76 0.33 1.18 2.28
N PHE A 77 0.62 2.33 1.64
CA PHE A 77 1.97 2.87 1.63
C PHE A 77 2.47 3.28 3.02
N VAL A 78 1.60 3.88 3.86
CA VAL A 78 1.95 4.21 5.25
C VAL A 78 2.40 2.96 6.00
N GLN A 79 1.67 1.84 5.87
CA GLN A 79 2.03 0.58 6.50
C GLN A 79 3.28 -0.05 5.89
N TYR A 80 3.39 -0.05 4.55
CA TYR A 80 4.52 -0.61 3.81
C TYR A 80 5.84 0.11 4.13
N PHE A 81 5.83 1.44 4.10
CA PHE A 81 7.00 2.23 4.45
C PHE A 81 7.26 2.21 5.95
N GLY A 82 6.22 2.03 6.77
CA GLY A 82 6.33 2.13 8.23
C GLY A 82 6.34 3.57 8.72
N ILE A 83 5.57 4.43 8.04
CA ILE A 83 5.48 5.86 8.36
C ILE A 83 4.66 6.03 9.63
N SER A 84 5.24 6.74 10.60
CA SER A 84 4.57 7.13 11.84
C SER A 84 4.24 8.62 11.86
N LEU A 85 3.28 8.99 12.70
CA LEU A 85 2.79 10.38 12.81
C LEU A 85 3.82 11.32 13.47
N ASP A 86 4.69 10.77 14.31
CA ASP A 86 5.75 11.48 15.03
C ASP A 86 7.01 11.73 14.17
N MET A 87 7.10 11.11 12.99
CA MET A 87 8.20 11.35 12.06
C MET A 87 8.10 12.75 11.45
N SER A 88 9.25 13.44 11.41
CA SER A 88 9.45 14.66 10.64
C SER A 88 9.32 14.42 9.13
N ASN A 89 9.14 15.49 8.36
CA ASN A 89 9.06 15.37 6.90
C ASN A 89 10.35 14.80 6.30
N GLU A 90 11.51 15.23 6.81
CA GLU A 90 12.84 14.75 6.36
C GLU A 90 13.01 13.24 6.62
N GLU A 91 12.57 12.75 7.78
CA GLU A 91 12.60 11.31 8.08
C GLU A 91 11.69 10.51 7.15
N LYS A 92 10.48 11.02 6.85
CA LYS A 92 9.55 10.38 5.89
C LYS A 92 10.13 10.36 4.48
N TYR A 93 10.71 11.47 4.05
CA TYR A 93 11.37 11.62 2.75
C TYR A 93 12.47 10.56 2.59
N ASN A 94 13.45 10.55 3.50
CA ASN A 94 14.60 9.64 3.44
C ASN A 94 14.16 8.16 3.52
N LEU A 95 13.13 7.85 4.31
CA LEU A 95 12.61 6.50 4.44
C LEU A 95 11.97 6.00 3.14
N VAL A 96 11.13 6.83 2.52
CA VAL A 96 10.43 6.47 1.28
C VAL A 96 11.43 6.38 0.12
N GLU A 97 12.33 7.35 -0.01
CA GLU A 97 13.38 7.38 -1.03
C GLU A 97 14.31 6.16 -0.93
N SER A 98 14.81 5.86 0.28
CA SER A 98 15.72 4.73 0.49
C SER A 98 15.07 3.35 0.29
N LYS A 99 13.75 3.24 0.46
CA LYS A 99 13.01 2.01 0.17
C LYS A 99 12.69 1.89 -1.31
N LEU A 100 12.22 2.97 -1.95
CA LEU A 100 11.88 2.95 -3.37
C LEU A 100 13.12 2.80 -4.25
N SER A 101 14.25 3.44 -3.95
CA SER A 101 15.51 3.31 -4.70
C SER A 101 16.07 1.87 -4.78
N LYS A 102 15.58 0.95 -3.93
CA LYS A 102 15.94 -0.47 -4.00
C LYS A 102 15.10 -1.25 -5.02
N LEU A 103 13.96 -0.71 -5.41
CA LEU A 103 13.06 -1.29 -6.39
C LEU A 103 13.49 -0.89 -7.80
N GLN A 104 13.18 -1.74 -8.76
CA GLN A 104 13.31 -1.39 -10.17
C GLN A 104 12.46 -0.13 -10.47
N ASP A 105 13.05 0.85 -11.15
CA ASP A 105 12.44 2.13 -11.53
C ASP A 105 11.93 2.96 -10.33
N GLY A 106 12.49 2.71 -9.15
CA GLY A 106 12.12 3.34 -7.89
C GLY A 106 12.25 4.87 -7.86
N GLU A 107 13.28 5.39 -8.50
CA GLU A 107 13.56 6.83 -8.60
C GLU A 107 12.47 7.56 -9.37
N ASP A 108 11.95 6.97 -10.44
CA ASP A 108 10.88 7.56 -11.26
C ASP A 108 9.52 7.55 -10.53
N MET A 109 9.31 6.56 -9.65
CA MET A 109 8.08 6.44 -8.86
C MET A 109 8.06 7.39 -7.65
N PHE A 110 9.23 7.74 -7.13
CA PHE A 110 9.40 8.43 -5.85
C PHE A 110 8.61 9.76 -5.77
N PRO A 111 8.75 10.72 -6.71
CA PRO A 111 8.09 12.02 -6.57
C PRO A 111 6.56 11.92 -6.50
N PHE A 112 5.97 10.97 -7.23
CA PHE A 112 4.53 10.77 -7.27
C PHE A 112 4.00 10.06 -6.02
N ILE A 113 4.73 9.04 -5.52
CA ILE A 113 4.38 8.36 -4.26
C ILE A 113 4.55 9.30 -3.07
N ALA A 114 5.62 10.08 -3.02
CA ALA A 114 5.86 11.07 -1.97
C ALA A 114 4.81 12.20 -2.01
N ASN A 115 4.43 12.68 -3.20
CA ASN A 115 3.33 13.63 -3.35
C ASN A 115 1.98 13.06 -2.86
N LEU A 116 1.68 11.79 -3.21
CA LEU A 116 0.47 11.09 -2.74
C LEU A 116 0.44 10.97 -1.20
N LEU A 117 1.59 10.77 -0.58
CA LEU A 117 1.77 10.71 0.88
C LEU A 117 1.85 12.09 1.55
N GLN A 118 1.74 13.18 0.78
CA GLN A 118 1.86 14.56 1.25
C GLN A 118 3.20 14.85 1.94
N ILE A 119 4.28 14.24 1.43
CA ILE A 119 5.66 14.52 1.86
C ILE A 119 6.16 15.72 1.06
N GLU A 120 6.72 16.73 1.74
CA GLU A 120 7.32 17.87 1.07
C GLU A 120 8.57 17.42 0.30
N LEU A 121 8.58 17.68 -1.00
CA LEU A 121 9.63 17.28 -1.93
C LEU A 121 10.79 18.29 -1.97
N SER A 122 11.98 17.80 -2.32
CA SER A 122 13.11 18.64 -2.69
C SER A 122 12.78 19.50 -3.92
N LYS A 123 13.56 20.55 -4.21
CA LYS A 123 13.31 21.40 -5.39
C LYS A 123 13.44 20.63 -6.71
N GLU A 124 14.31 19.63 -6.77
CA GLU A 124 14.57 18.83 -7.97
C GLU A 124 13.42 17.84 -8.22
N ASP A 125 12.98 17.11 -7.19
CA ASP A 125 11.86 16.17 -7.28
C ASP A 125 10.52 16.86 -7.45
N ASN A 126 10.35 18.02 -6.82
CA ASN A 126 9.16 18.84 -6.99
C ASN A 126 9.03 19.35 -8.43
N TYR A 127 10.11 19.45 -9.21
CA TYR A 127 10.01 19.81 -10.63
C TYR A 127 9.20 18.78 -11.43
N GLN A 128 9.24 17.50 -11.04
CA GLN A 128 8.51 16.43 -11.73
C GLN A 128 7.00 16.49 -11.47
N THR A 129 6.58 17.08 -10.34
CA THR A 129 5.17 17.15 -9.94
C THR A 129 4.56 18.54 -10.08
N ALA A 130 5.34 19.62 -9.89
CA ALA A 130 4.83 20.99 -9.75
C ALA A 130 4.32 21.60 -11.06
N PHE A 131 4.78 21.12 -12.22
CA PHE A 131 4.41 21.67 -13.53
C PHE A 131 3.34 20.85 -14.25
N LEU A 132 2.86 19.75 -13.65
CA LEU A 132 1.81 18.93 -14.22
C LEU A 132 0.44 19.53 -13.91
N GLU A 133 -0.45 19.49 -14.90
CA GLU A 133 -1.87 19.78 -14.66
C GLU A 133 -2.46 18.71 -13.70
N PRO A 134 -3.44 19.06 -12.86
CA PRO A 134 -3.98 18.15 -11.86
C PRO A 134 -4.45 16.78 -12.39
N VAL A 135 -5.03 16.75 -13.61
CA VAL A 135 -5.48 15.51 -14.25
C VAL A 135 -4.29 14.63 -14.65
N ILE A 136 -3.26 15.23 -15.24
CA ILE A 136 -2.04 14.52 -15.65
C ILE A 136 -1.30 14.00 -14.41
N LEU A 137 -1.19 14.81 -13.35
CA LEU A 137 -0.59 14.40 -12.09
C LEU A 137 -1.31 13.17 -11.52
N GLN A 138 -2.65 13.14 -11.56
CA GLN A 138 -3.43 12.00 -11.11
C GLN A 138 -3.17 10.74 -11.95
N GLU A 139 -3.13 10.87 -13.28
CA GLU A 139 -2.84 9.75 -14.19
C GLU A 139 -1.45 9.16 -13.94
N VAL A 140 -0.43 10.02 -13.83
CA VAL A 140 0.95 9.59 -13.58
C VAL A 140 1.09 8.98 -12.19
N THR A 141 0.40 9.53 -11.18
CA THR A 141 0.35 8.93 -9.84
C THR A 141 -0.27 7.53 -9.87
N VAL A 142 -1.35 7.33 -10.63
CA VAL A 142 -1.95 5.99 -10.82
C VAL A 142 -0.97 5.04 -11.50
N GLN A 143 -0.23 5.49 -12.52
CA GLN A 143 0.79 4.66 -13.16
C GLN A 143 1.93 4.31 -12.20
N ALA A 144 2.41 5.25 -11.39
CA ALA A 144 3.42 4.98 -10.37
C ALA A 144 2.94 3.94 -9.35
N ILE A 145 1.67 4.01 -8.93
CA ILE A 145 1.07 3.00 -8.04
C ILE A 145 1.04 1.62 -8.72
N ILE A 146 0.63 1.54 -9.99
CA ILE A 146 0.57 0.27 -10.73
C ILE A 146 1.97 -0.32 -10.91
N SER A 147 2.94 0.50 -11.31
CA SER A 147 4.35 0.09 -11.45
C SER A 147 4.90 -0.43 -10.12
N PHE A 148 4.65 0.28 -9.02
CA PHE A 148 5.03 -0.18 -7.69
C PHE A 148 4.44 -1.56 -7.37
N LEU A 149 3.13 -1.74 -7.60
CA LEU A 149 2.45 -3.01 -7.29
C LEU A 149 2.94 -4.16 -8.16
N ASP A 150 3.27 -3.90 -9.43
CA ASP A 150 3.84 -4.91 -10.34
C ASP A 150 5.24 -5.35 -9.87
N VAL A 151 6.11 -4.40 -9.52
CA VAL A 151 7.43 -4.70 -8.96
C VAL A 151 7.31 -5.44 -7.63
N PHE A 152 6.50 -4.92 -6.71
CA PHE A 152 6.25 -5.51 -5.40
C PHE A 152 5.75 -6.97 -5.50
N SER A 153 4.87 -7.26 -6.47
CA SER A 153 4.34 -8.61 -6.69
C SER A 153 5.35 -9.62 -7.22
N LYS A 154 6.47 -9.16 -7.81
CA LYS A 154 7.54 -10.01 -8.36
C LYS A 154 8.67 -10.25 -7.36
N GLU A 155 8.87 -9.33 -6.43
CA GLU A 155 9.85 -9.45 -5.35
C GLU A 155 9.35 -10.30 -4.16
N THR A 156 8.03 -10.52 -4.06
CA THR A 156 7.36 -11.38 -3.06
C THR A 156 7.07 -12.77 -3.63
#